data_AF-A0A151QVE1-F1
#
_entry.id   AF-A0A151QVE1-F1
#
_cell.length_a   1.000
_cell.length_b   1.000
_cell.length_c   1.000
_cell.angle_alpha   90.00
_cell.angle_beta   90.00
_cell.angle_gamma   90.00
#
_symmetry.space_group_name_H-M   'P 1'
#
loop_
_entity.id
_entity.type
_entity.pdbx_description
1 polymer ?
#
loop_
_entity_poly.entity_id
_entity_poly.type
_entity_poly.pdbx_seq_one_letter_code
_entity_poly.pdbx_strand_id
1 'polypeptide(L)' 'MNFLSQYFSSYTPCAGNQKIKLADNSLAIVAGKGSVTFSPSLTLKNALHVPNLSYNLVPISKLTLDHNC' A
#
# COMPACT_ATOMS: atom_id res chain seq x y z
N MET A 1 -0.73 -17.12 -14.48
CA MET A 1 -1.82 -16.29 -13.93
C MET A 1 -1.51 -16.07 -12.46
N ASN A 2 -1.05 -14.88 -12.07
CA ASN A 2 -0.53 -14.64 -10.72
C ASN A 2 -1.66 -14.32 -9.74
N PHE A 3 -1.64 -15.02 -8.61
CA PHE A 3 -2.64 -15.18 -7.54
C PHE A 3 -3.05 -13.90 -6.77
N LEU A 4 -2.73 -12.71 -7.27
CA LEU A 4 -2.73 -11.45 -6.50
C LEU A 4 -3.95 -10.54 -6.76
N SER A 5 -4.76 -10.81 -7.79
CA SER A 5 -5.85 -9.90 -8.20
C SER A 5 -7.16 -10.07 -7.41
N GLN A 6 -7.25 -11.00 -6.46
CA GLN A 6 -8.55 -11.33 -5.85
C GLN A 6 -9.10 -10.25 -4.92
N TYR A 7 -8.25 -9.42 -4.31
CA TYR A 7 -8.69 -8.35 -3.40
C TYR A 7 -8.87 -6.99 -4.08
N PHE A 8 -8.29 -6.81 -5.25
CA PHE A 8 -8.32 -5.54 -5.98
C PHE A 8 -9.53 -5.51 -6.92
N SER A 9 -10.41 -4.53 -6.75
CA SER A 9 -11.51 -4.26 -7.69
C SER A 9 -11.02 -3.58 -8.97
N SER A 10 -9.85 -2.94 -8.92
CA SER A 10 -9.07 -2.53 -10.09
C SER A 10 -7.59 -2.76 -9.83
N TYR A 11 -6.82 -3.17 -10.84
CA TYR A 11 -5.38 -3.42 -10.68
C TYR A 11 -4.60 -2.99 -11.91
N THR A 12 -3.54 -2.23 -11.70
CA THR A 12 -2.58 -1.84 -12.73
C THR A 12 -1.20 -2.29 -12.27
N PRO A 13 -0.55 -3.25 -12.96
CA PRO A 13 0.82 -3.63 -12.69
C PRO A 13 1.77 -2.43 -12.85
N CYS A 14 2.79 -2.37 -12.01
CA CYS A 14 3.87 -1.39 -12.14
C CYS A 14 5.11 -2.09 -12.70
N ALA A 15 5.85 -1.43 -13.59
CA ALA A 15 7.03 -1.99 -14.27
C ALA A 15 8.28 -2.10 -13.36
N GLY A 16 8.10 -2.22 -12.04
CA GLY A 16 9.17 -2.35 -11.04
C GLY A 16 10.01 -1.09 -10.80
N ASN A 17 9.77 -0.02 -11.56
CA ASN A 17 10.44 1.28 -11.40
C ASN A 17 9.89 2.10 -10.22
N GLN A 18 8.66 1.83 -9.80
CA GLN A 18 8.07 2.48 -8.62
C GLN A 18 8.54 1.79 -7.34
N LYS A 19 9.04 2.60 -6.41
CA LYS A 19 9.56 2.15 -5.13
C LYS A 19 9.09 3.07 -4.01
N ILE A 20 8.92 2.51 -2.83
CA ILE A 20 8.74 3.28 -1.59
C ILE A 20 10.00 3.19 -0.74
N LYS A 21 10.27 4.24 0.00
CA LYS A 21 11.39 4.30 0.94
C LYS A 21 10.92 3.83 2.31
N LEU A 22 11.65 2.88 2.89
CA LEU A 22 11.37 2.32 4.21
C LEU A 22 12.13 3.10 5.30
N ALA A 23 11.75 2.86 6.56
CA ALA A 23 12.31 3.58 7.71
C ALA A 23 13.81 3.29 7.93
N ASP A 24 14.27 2.11 7.53
CA ASP A 24 15.69 1.71 7.51
C ASP A 24 16.46 2.27 6.31
N ASN A 25 15.86 3.23 5.58
CA ASN A 25 16.39 3.83 4.36
C ASN A 25 16.46 2.90 3.14
N SER A 26 16.03 1.64 3.25
CA SER A 26 15.96 0.70 2.12
C SER A 26 14.79 1.03 1.19
N LEU A 27 14.74 0.38 0.02
CA LEU A 27 13.69 0.58 -0.99
C LEU A 27 12.90 -0.70 -1.22
N ALA A 28 11.58 -0.62 -1.12
CA ALA A 28 10.66 -1.70 -1.49
C ALA A 28 10.00 -1.44 -2.84
N ILE A 29 9.90 -2.47 -3.68
CA ILE A 29 9.30 -2.38 -5.02
C ILE A 29 7.77 -2.40 -4.90
N VAL A 30 7.12 -1.50 -5.62
CA VAL A 30 5.68 -1.53 -5.85
C VAL A 30 5.40 -2.41 -7.06
N ALA A 31 4.71 -3.52 -6.86
CA ALA A 31 4.36 -4.47 -7.94
C ALA A 31 3.13 -4.02 -8.74
N GLY A 32 2.27 -3.20 -8.13
CA GLY A 32 1.09 -2.65 -8.78
C GLY A 32 0.33 -1.70 -7.86
N LYS A 33 -0.69 -1.06 -8.42
CA LYS A 33 -1.61 -0.20 -7.69
C LYS A 33 -3.04 -0.41 -8.16
N GLY A 34 -4.00 -0.03 -7.33
CA GLY A 34 -5.40 -0.22 -7.67
C GLY A 34 -6.36 0.18 -6.57
N SER A 35 -7.63 -0.18 -6.74
CA SER A 35 -8.65 -0.02 -5.71
C SER A 35 -8.90 -1.35 -5.01
N VAL A 36 -9.11 -1.32 -3.70
CA VAL A 36 -9.50 -2.49 -2.89
C VAL A 36 -10.83 -2.18 -2.23
N THR A 37 -11.82 -3.03 -2.47
CA THR A 37 -13.17 -2.88 -1.91
C THR A 37 -13.35 -3.92 -0.80
N PHE A 38 -13.49 -3.44 0.45
CA PHE A 38 -13.67 -4.30 1.62
C PHE A 38 -15.16 -4.56 1.90
N SER A 39 -16.00 -3.57 1.62
CA SER A 39 -17.46 -3.64 1.75
C SER A 39 -18.11 -2.68 0.76
N PRO A 40 -19.44 -2.75 0.54
CA PRO A 40 -20.13 -1.82 -0.36
C PRO A 40 -19.94 -0.33 -0.02
N SER A 41 -19.66 -0.01 1.25
CA SER A 41 -19.44 1.36 1.73
C SER A 41 -17.96 1.74 1.88
N LEU A 42 -17.04 0.78 1.84
CA LEU A 42 -15.61 1.01 2.05
C LEU A 42 -14.76 0.52 0.87
N THR A 43 -14.23 1.48 0.12
CA THR A 43 -13.25 1.24 -0.93
C THR A 43 -12.01 2.10 -0.70
N LEU A 44 -10.84 1.46 -0.59
CA LEU A 44 -9.55 2.14 -0.61
C LEU A 44 -9.16 2.38 -2.05
N LYS A 45 -9.07 3.65 -2.43
CA LYS A 45 -8.53 4.07 -3.73
C LYS A 45 -7.00 4.20 -3.65
N ASN A 46 -6.30 3.97 -4.76
CA ASN A 46 -4.85 4.11 -4.87
C ASN A 46 -4.05 3.22 -3.89
N ALA A 47 -4.57 2.04 -3.55
CA ALA A 47 -3.86 1.06 -2.75
C ALA A 47 -2.64 0.54 -3.51
N LEU A 48 -1.51 0.42 -2.81
CA LEU A 48 -0.24 -0.09 -3.35
C LEU A 48 -0.09 -1.56 -2.99
N HIS A 49 0.26 -2.38 -3.98
CA HIS A 49 0.66 -3.76 -3.75
C HIS A 49 2.19 -3.85 -3.66
N VAL A 50 2.68 -4.12 -2.45
CA VAL A 50 4.12 -4.22 -2.12
C VAL A 50 4.38 -5.63 -1.56
N PRO A 51 4.86 -6.58 -2.38
CA PRO A 51 4.96 -8.00 -1.99
C PRO A 51 5.90 -8.27 -0.81
N ASN A 52 6.91 -7.42 -0.63
CA ASN A 52 7.95 -7.59 0.38
C ASN A 52 7.96 -6.41 1.34
N LEU A 53 6.90 -6.30 2.15
CA LEU A 53 6.80 -5.30 3.22
C LEU A 53 6.69 -6.02 4.57
N SER A 54 7.84 -6.23 5.21
CA SER A 54 7.94 -6.88 6.53
C SER A 54 7.84 -5.90 7.71
N TYR A 55 7.53 -4.63 7.43
CA TYR A 55 7.49 -3.55 8.40
C TYR A 55 6.06 -3.16 8.75
N ASN A 56 5.84 -2.81 10.01
CA ASN A 56 4.57 -2.23 10.45
C ASN A 56 4.44 -0.79 9.96
N LEU A 57 3.23 -0.41 9.55
CA LEU A 57 2.92 0.96 9.17
C LEU A 57 2.46 1.75 10.40
N VAL A 58 3.06 2.91 10.62
CA VAL A 58 2.69 3.81 11.72
C VAL A 58 2.04 5.07 11.13
N PRO A 59 0.76 5.33 11.40
CA PRO A 59 0.09 6.53 10.89
C PRO A 59 0.59 7.78 11.62
N ILE A 60 1.43 8.57 10.94
CA ILE A 60 2.02 9.80 11.50
C ILE A 60 0.94 10.80 11.95
N SER A 61 -0.13 10.96 11.16
CA SER A 61 -1.22 11.89 11.49
C SER A 61 -1.92 11.56 12.81
N LYS A 62 -2.03 10.26 13.13
CA LYS A 62 -2.56 9.82 14.42
C LYS A 62 -1.59 10.14 15.55
N LEU A 63 -0.30 9.84 15.37
CA LEU A 63 0.72 10.17 16.37
C LEU A 63 0.77 11.68 16.66
N THR A 64 0.74 12.53 15.63
CA THR A 64 0.77 13.99 15.82
C THR A 64 -0.47 14.49 16.57
N LEU A 65 -1.65 13.95 16.24
CA LEU A 65 -2.89 14.28 16.95
C LEU A 65 -2.85 13.83 18.42
N ASP A 66 -2.43 12.58 18.69
CA ASP A 66 -2.40 12.02 20.04
C ASP A 66 -1.37 12.73 20.94
N HIS A 67 -0.31 13.28 20.35
CA HIS A 67 0.74 14.01 21.07
C HIS A 67 0.56 15.55 21.05
N ASN A 68 -0.51 16.07 20.44
CA ASN A 68 -0.72 17.51 20.22
C ASN A 68 0.50 18.22 19.59
N CYS A 69 1.19 17.53 18.68
CA CYS A 69 2.35 18.02 17.93
C CYS A 69 1.94 18.63 16.59
#